data_AF-A0A2D5S1M9-F1
#
_entry.id   AF-A0A2D5S1M9-F1
#
_cell.length_a   1.000
_cell.length_b   1.000
_cell.length_c   1.000
_cell.angle_alpha   90.00
_cell.angle_beta   90.00
_cell.angle_gamma   90.00
#
_symmetry.space_group_name_H-M   'P 1'
#
loop_
_entity.id
_entity.type
_entity.pdbx_description
1 polymer ?
#
loop_
_entity_poly.entity_id
_entity_poly.type
_entity_poly.pdbx_seq_one_letter_code
_entity_poly.pdbx_strand_id
1 'polypeptide(L)'
;MQVHLNPLGAMDLLSQLEVERLKNNTESEAFALFRNCCLAVLNVGSHTDSSAEIYEQYKDFSVNLLARERGIKIELTNPPASAFVDGVIIKGIHEHLFAVLRDILFYHTRRSAETKARELLEPRQLTHTVFDILRNARVIDATCVPSMIVCWGGHSINETEYEYTKEVGYQLGLRGLDICTGCGPGAMKGPMKGATIGHNKQRIRSGRYLGLTEPSIIAAEPPNPIVNELVILPDIEKRLEAFVRVAHGIIVFPGGAGTAEELLYLLGIMLKKSNAEQQLPIILTGPRQSEAYFNEIANFIQSTLGDEALNLIDIIIDDPAGVARKLKQGCAEVRQYRKSVGDAYHFNWTLDIDPQFQQPFVPNHQNMAALDLHLEQDKAKLAANLRRAFSGIVAGNVKDEGIRAIRKHGPFQLSGEPVLMKMMDTLLQAFVDQGRMKLPGTAYVPCYRIIR
;
A
#
# COMPACT_ATOMS: atom_id res chain seq x y z
N MET A 1 11.43 26.29 -14.63
CA MET A 1 10.07 26.75 -14.30
C MET A 1 9.94 26.85 -12.78
N GLN A 2 9.38 27.94 -12.25
CA GLN A 2 9.12 28.09 -10.81
C GLN A 2 7.61 28.18 -10.55
N VAL A 3 7.12 27.44 -9.55
CA VAL A 3 5.70 27.37 -9.21
C VAL A 3 5.53 27.52 -7.70
N HIS A 4 4.62 28.39 -7.27
CA HIS A 4 4.33 28.62 -5.85
C HIS A 4 2.93 28.09 -5.53
N LEU A 5 2.86 27.22 -4.53
CA LEU A 5 1.65 26.55 -4.10
C LEU A 5 1.24 27.06 -2.71
N ASN A 6 -0.01 27.49 -2.59
CA ASN A 6 -0.59 27.93 -1.33
C ASN A 6 -1.25 26.73 -0.62
N PRO A 7 -1.28 26.69 0.72
CA PRO A 7 -1.93 25.60 1.44
C PRO A 7 -3.41 25.50 1.08
N LEU A 8 -3.91 24.26 1.10
CA LEU A 8 -5.31 23.93 0.85
C LEU A 8 -5.97 23.41 2.12
N GLY A 9 -7.08 24.04 2.52
CA GLY A 9 -7.90 23.60 3.66
C GLY A 9 -7.14 23.63 4.99
N ALA A 10 -7.59 22.85 5.97
CA ALA A 10 -7.17 22.99 7.38
C ALA A 10 -5.71 22.57 7.71
N MET A 11 -4.82 22.46 6.71
CA MET A 11 -3.36 22.43 6.91
C MET A 11 -2.74 23.83 6.96
N ASP A 12 -3.60 24.83 7.20
CA ASP A 12 -3.32 26.26 7.25
C ASP A 12 -2.42 26.68 8.42
N LEU A 13 -2.20 25.84 9.44
CA LEU A 13 -1.60 26.26 10.71
C LEU A 13 -0.47 25.35 11.17
N LEU A 14 0.63 25.35 10.43
CA LEU A 14 1.92 24.90 10.96
C LEU A 14 2.60 26.06 11.69
N SER A 15 3.13 25.80 12.87
CA SER A 15 3.88 26.79 13.64
C SER A 15 5.20 27.16 12.94
N GLN A 16 5.68 28.38 13.17
CA GLN A 16 6.99 28.79 12.64
C GLN A 16 8.12 27.85 13.07
N LEU A 17 8.03 27.26 14.28
CA LEU A 17 9.00 26.29 14.78
C LEU A 17 9.00 24.98 13.98
N GLU A 18 7.82 24.46 13.61
CA GLU A 18 7.72 23.26 12.75
C GLU A 18 8.33 23.53 11.37
N VAL A 19 8.16 24.74 10.84
CA VAL A 19 8.76 25.16 9.56
C VAL A 19 10.27 25.29 9.66
N GLU A 20 10.76 25.96 10.71
CA GLU A 20 12.20 26.13 10.94
C GLU A 20 12.89 24.79 11.15
N ARG A 21 12.26 23.83 11.83
CA ARG A 21 12.79 22.47 11.99
C ARG A 21 12.96 21.73 10.66
N LEU A 22 12.15 22.01 9.65
CA LEU A 22 12.38 21.50 8.30
C LEU A 22 13.44 22.31 7.55
N LYS A 23 13.35 23.63 7.61
CA LYS A 23 14.25 24.55 6.88
C LYS A 23 15.69 24.46 7.32
N ASN A 24 15.94 24.44 8.62
CA ASN A 24 17.29 24.33 9.19
C ASN A 24 17.92 22.95 8.93
N ASN A 25 17.15 22.06 8.31
CA ASN A 25 17.46 20.67 8.00
C ASN A 25 17.30 20.41 6.49
N THR A 26 17.54 21.40 5.62
CA THR A 26 17.57 21.21 4.15
C THR A 26 18.63 20.19 3.70
N GLU A 27 19.65 19.93 4.53
CA GLU A 27 20.64 18.86 4.33
C GLU A 27 20.28 17.55 5.08
N SER A 28 19.13 17.50 5.75
CA SER A 28 18.71 16.31 6.49
C SER A 28 18.07 15.26 5.60
N GLU A 29 18.16 14.01 6.04
CA GLU A 29 17.45 12.86 5.48
C GLU A 29 15.94 13.11 5.33
N ALA A 30 15.32 13.82 6.28
CA ALA A 30 13.90 14.15 6.26
C ALA A 30 13.50 15.06 5.08
N PHE A 31 14.36 16.03 4.74
CA PHE A 31 14.10 16.93 3.63
C PHE A 31 14.32 16.25 2.28
N ALA A 32 15.35 15.39 2.17
CA ALA A 32 15.55 14.54 0.99
C ALA A 32 14.35 13.61 0.77
N LEU A 33 13.82 13.00 1.83
CA LEU A 33 12.61 12.18 1.81
C LEU A 33 11.39 12.98 1.33
N PHE A 34 11.20 14.18 1.88
CA PHE A 34 10.13 15.10 1.49
C PHE A 34 10.20 15.46 0.00
N ARG A 35 11.39 15.83 -0.48
CA ARG A 35 11.66 16.14 -1.89
C ARG A 35 11.34 14.96 -2.80
N ASN A 36 11.76 13.75 -2.44
CA ASN A 36 11.51 12.55 -3.24
C ASN A 36 10.02 12.17 -3.28
N CYS A 37 9.31 12.28 -2.15
CA CYS A 37 7.86 12.06 -2.10
C CYS A 37 7.10 13.11 -2.94
N CYS A 38 7.52 14.38 -2.91
CA CYS A 38 6.94 15.43 -3.77
C CYS A 38 7.14 15.12 -5.26
N LEU A 39 8.35 14.68 -5.63
CA LEU A 39 8.64 14.29 -7.01
C LEU A 39 7.75 13.12 -7.46
N ALA A 40 7.59 12.09 -6.62
CA ALA A 40 6.72 10.96 -6.90
C ALA A 40 5.26 11.38 -7.14
N VAL A 41 4.72 12.25 -6.28
CA VAL A 41 3.37 12.82 -6.42
C VAL A 41 3.21 13.67 -7.69
N LEU A 42 4.27 14.34 -8.15
CA LEU A 42 4.24 15.14 -9.38
C LEU A 42 4.41 14.27 -10.64
N ASN A 43 5.09 13.14 -10.55
CA ASN A 43 5.41 12.28 -11.70
C ASN A 43 4.32 11.25 -12.01
N VAL A 44 3.06 11.57 -11.73
CA VAL A 44 1.93 10.68 -12.04
C VAL A 44 1.78 10.57 -13.56
N GLY A 45 1.62 9.34 -14.05
CA GLY A 45 1.53 9.04 -15.48
C GLY A 45 2.85 8.65 -16.12
N SER A 46 3.94 8.58 -15.35
CA SER A 46 5.18 7.92 -15.76
C SER A 46 4.91 6.47 -16.22
N HIS A 47 5.64 6.05 -17.26
CA HIS A 47 5.62 4.68 -17.78
C HIS A 47 6.76 3.80 -17.21
N THR A 48 7.59 4.34 -16.32
CA THR A 48 8.60 3.57 -15.58
C THR A 48 8.12 3.28 -14.16
N ASP A 49 8.38 2.05 -13.71
CA ASP A 49 8.18 1.54 -12.35
C ASP A 49 9.49 1.55 -11.53
N SER A 50 10.57 2.07 -12.10
CA SER A 50 11.90 2.14 -11.47
C SER A 50 12.12 3.47 -10.76
N SER A 51 12.14 3.45 -9.43
CA SER A 51 12.43 4.63 -8.61
C SER A 51 13.77 5.28 -8.97
N ALA A 52 14.79 4.45 -9.29
CA ALA A 52 16.12 4.91 -9.64
C ALA A 52 16.14 5.72 -10.97
N GLU A 53 15.36 5.29 -11.97
CA GLU A 53 15.26 6.01 -13.25
C GLU A 53 14.54 7.35 -13.09
N ILE A 54 13.48 7.39 -12.28
CA ILE A 54 12.73 8.62 -12.00
C ILE A 54 13.62 9.66 -11.32
N TYR A 55 14.39 9.27 -10.30
CA TYR A 55 15.28 10.18 -9.59
C TYR A 55 16.42 10.70 -10.47
N GLU A 56 16.93 9.86 -11.38
CA GLU A 56 17.94 10.25 -12.35
C GLU A 56 17.40 11.25 -13.39
N GLN A 57 16.17 11.02 -13.88
CA GLN A 57 15.53 11.89 -14.87
C GLN A 57 15.29 13.31 -14.35
N TYR A 58 14.91 13.45 -13.08
CA TYR A 58 14.55 14.74 -12.47
C TYR A 58 15.58 15.17 -11.42
N LYS A 59 16.87 15.16 -11.78
CA LYS A 59 17.97 15.62 -10.89
C LYS A 59 17.89 17.10 -10.55
N ASP A 60 17.38 17.91 -11.46
CA ASP A 60 17.25 19.36 -11.34
C ASP A 60 15.96 19.80 -10.63
N PHE A 61 15.05 18.87 -10.32
CA PHE A 61 13.87 19.15 -9.51
C PHE A 61 14.26 19.47 -8.07
N SER A 62 13.74 20.58 -7.54
CA SER A 62 13.87 20.93 -6.13
C SER A 62 12.56 21.45 -5.57
N VAL A 63 12.40 21.26 -4.25
CA VAL A 63 11.29 21.79 -3.47
C VAL A 63 11.85 22.66 -2.36
N ASN A 64 11.19 23.78 -2.08
CA ASN A 64 11.50 24.66 -0.97
C ASN A 64 10.21 24.96 -0.19
N LEU A 65 10.35 25.23 1.10
CA LEU A 65 9.24 25.64 1.96
C LEU A 65 9.39 27.10 2.33
N LEU A 66 8.35 27.90 2.10
CA LEU A 66 8.35 29.33 2.36
C LEU A 66 7.35 29.66 3.47
N ALA A 67 7.84 30.06 4.64
CA ALA A 67 7.01 30.63 5.70
C ALA A 67 6.43 31.99 5.25
N ARG A 68 5.14 32.17 5.43
CA ARG A 68 4.40 33.42 5.20
C ARG A 68 3.39 33.63 6.34
N GLU A 69 2.83 34.84 6.44
CA GLU A 69 1.87 35.21 7.49
C GLU A 69 0.62 34.30 7.52
N ARG A 70 0.20 33.79 6.35
CA ARG A 70 -0.97 32.90 6.20
C ARG A 70 -0.61 31.40 6.18
N GLY A 71 0.58 31.03 6.67
CA GLY A 71 1.05 29.64 6.70
C GLY A 71 2.20 29.36 5.73
N ILE A 72 2.36 28.09 5.34
CA ILE A 72 3.49 27.61 4.53
C ILE A 72 3.10 27.52 3.07
N LYS A 73 3.98 28.01 2.19
CA LYS A 73 3.91 27.74 0.76
C LYS A 73 4.96 26.71 0.35
N ILE A 74 4.61 25.87 -0.62
CA ILE A 74 5.56 24.98 -1.30
C ILE A 74 6.01 25.70 -2.58
N GLU A 75 7.31 25.90 -2.73
CA GLU A 75 7.93 26.38 -3.96
C GLU A 75 8.55 25.19 -4.69
N LEU A 76 8.20 25.03 -5.97
CA LEU A 76 8.70 23.96 -6.84
C LEU A 76 9.58 24.57 -7.93
N THR A 77 10.77 24.02 -8.12
CA THR A 77 11.65 24.35 -9.25
C THR A 77 11.76 23.13 -10.16
N ASN A 78 11.52 23.35 -11.45
CA ASN A 78 11.52 22.34 -12.51
C ASN A 78 10.66 21.09 -12.20
N PRO A 79 9.38 21.26 -11.78
CA PRO A 79 8.52 20.11 -11.56
C PRO A 79 8.14 19.42 -12.89
N PRO A 80 7.81 18.11 -12.87
CA PRO A 80 7.28 17.39 -14.02
C PRO A 80 6.10 18.12 -14.68
N ALA A 81 6.17 18.31 -16.01
CA ALA A 81 5.15 19.04 -16.77
C ALA A 81 3.79 18.31 -16.79
N SER A 82 3.79 16.97 -16.66
CA SER A 82 2.58 16.14 -16.62
C SER A 82 1.65 16.45 -15.44
N ALA A 83 2.14 17.13 -14.40
CA ALA A 83 1.33 17.56 -13.25
C ALA A 83 0.44 18.78 -13.54
N PHE A 84 0.59 19.41 -14.71
CA PHE A 84 -0.06 20.68 -15.06
C PHE A 84 -1.00 20.52 -16.25
N VAL A 85 -2.11 21.26 -16.22
CA VAL A 85 -3.04 21.46 -17.33
C VAL A 85 -3.10 22.96 -17.60
N ASP A 86 -2.72 23.37 -18.81
CA ASP A 86 -2.65 24.79 -19.22
C ASP A 86 -1.83 25.66 -18.24
N GLY A 87 -0.74 25.11 -17.72
CA GLY A 87 0.15 25.78 -16.75
C GLY A 87 -0.37 25.82 -15.30
N VAL A 88 -1.53 25.23 -15.03
CA VAL A 88 -2.11 25.14 -13.67
C VAL A 88 -1.98 23.72 -13.15
N ILE A 89 -1.46 23.55 -11.92
CA ILE A 89 -1.32 22.23 -11.30
C ILE A 89 -2.69 21.57 -11.11
N ILE A 90 -2.78 20.26 -11.36
CA ILE A 90 -3.99 19.48 -11.07
C ILE A 90 -4.30 19.55 -9.57
N LYS A 91 -5.54 19.89 -9.22
CA LYS A 91 -5.95 20.12 -7.83
C LYS A 91 -5.67 18.92 -6.89
N GLY A 92 -5.93 17.69 -7.33
CA GLY A 92 -5.62 16.50 -6.53
C GLY A 92 -4.12 16.33 -6.24
N ILE A 93 -3.26 16.62 -7.22
CA ILE A 93 -1.80 16.62 -7.03
C ILE A 93 -1.39 17.68 -6.02
N HIS A 94 -2.00 18.87 -6.10
CA HIS A 94 -1.77 19.94 -5.15
C HIS A 94 -2.15 19.52 -3.71
N GLU A 95 -3.30 18.87 -3.52
CA GLU A 95 -3.73 18.32 -2.23
C GLU A 95 -2.75 17.25 -1.71
N HIS A 96 -2.25 16.37 -2.60
CA HIS A 96 -1.27 15.34 -2.26
C HIS A 96 0.07 15.90 -1.80
N LEU A 97 0.59 16.95 -2.43
CA LEU A 97 1.86 17.59 -2.01
C LEU A 97 1.77 18.09 -0.56
N PHE A 98 0.61 18.60 -0.18
CA PHE A 98 0.34 19.07 1.16
C PHE A 98 0.14 17.89 2.14
N ALA A 99 -0.47 16.76 1.71
CA ALA A 99 -0.50 15.53 2.49
C ALA A 99 0.92 14.96 2.75
N VAL A 100 1.80 15.04 1.75
CA VAL A 100 3.23 14.68 1.88
C VAL A 100 3.90 15.51 2.97
N LEU A 101 3.69 16.84 2.94
CA LEU A 101 4.24 17.75 3.94
C LEU A 101 3.75 17.38 5.35
N ARG A 102 2.44 17.16 5.51
CA ARG A 102 1.80 16.80 6.78
C ARG A 102 2.41 15.55 7.40
N ASP A 103 2.44 14.46 6.65
CA ASP A 103 2.77 13.14 7.20
C ASP A 103 4.27 13.03 7.53
N ILE A 104 5.13 13.55 6.65
CA ILE A 104 6.57 13.54 6.87
C ILE A 104 6.94 14.40 8.09
N LEU A 105 6.33 15.57 8.22
CA LEU A 105 6.53 16.44 9.38
C LEU A 105 6.10 15.81 10.68
N PHE A 106 4.88 15.26 10.69
CA PHE A 106 4.28 14.69 11.88
C PHE A 106 5.14 13.55 12.42
N TYR A 107 5.55 12.63 11.54
CA TYR A 107 6.37 11.49 11.93
C TYR A 107 7.75 11.91 12.46
N HIS A 108 8.47 12.79 11.75
CA HIS A 108 9.80 13.24 12.18
C HIS A 108 9.75 14.06 13.48
N THR A 109 8.73 14.88 13.66
CA THR A 109 8.57 15.69 14.87
C THR A 109 8.29 14.82 16.09
N ARG A 110 7.45 13.78 15.97
CA ARG A 110 7.22 12.83 17.07
C ARG A 110 8.46 12.03 17.39
N ARG A 111 9.14 11.49 16.36
CA ARG A 111 10.34 10.65 16.56
C ARG A 111 11.49 11.43 17.20
N SER A 112 11.64 12.71 16.89
CA SER A 112 12.66 13.58 17.51
C SER A 112 12.32 13.99 18.95
N ALA A 113 11.04 14.14 19.28
CA ALA A 113 10.58 14.39 20.65
C ALA A 113 10.76 13.16 21.57
N GLU A 114 10.74 11.95 21.00
CA GLU A 114 11.07 10.71 21.67
C GLU A 114 12.61 10.57 21.79
N THR A 115 13.25 11.45 22.57
CA THR A 115 14.72 11.56 22.75
C THR A 115 15.41 10.34 23.38
N LYS A 116 14.73 9.17 23.46
CA LYS A 116 15.27 7.89 23.95
C LYS A 116 15.14 6.72 22.97
N ALA A 117 14.67 6.92 21.73
CA ALA A 117 14.30 5.83 20.82
C ALA A 117 15.47 5.27 19.98
N ARG A 118 16.43 4.61 20.62
CA ARG A 118 17.23 3.54 19.99
C ARG A 118 16.76 2.14 20.41
N GLU A 119 15.78 2.05 21.30
CA GLU A 119 15.11 0.80 21.66
C GLU A 119 14.04 0.47 20.61
N LEU A 120 13.95 -0.80 20.23
CA LEU A 120 12.89 -1.32 19.36
C LEU A 120 11.55 -0.95 20.01
N LEU A 121 10.68 -0.24 19.28
CA LEU A 121 9.36 0.12 19.79
C LEU A 121 8.58 -1.16 20.13
N GLU A 122 7.93 -1.14 21.29
CA GLU A 122 7.04 -2.23 21.69
C GLU A 122 5.87 -2.36 20.69
N PRO A 123 5.34 -3.57 20.45
CA PRO A 123 4.26 -3.82 19.48
C PRO A 123 3.06 -2.88 19.62
N ARG A 124 2.67 -2.56 20.86
CA ARG A 124 1.60 -1.61 21.16
C ARG A 124 1.92 -0.20 20.67
N GLN A 125 3.16 0.26 20.83
CA GLN A 125 3.60 1.57 20.38
C GLN A 125 3.61 1.66 18.85
N LEU A 126 3.92 0.56 18.15
CA LEU A 126 3.83 0.49 16.68
C LEU A 126 2.38 0.70 16.21
N THR A 127 1.41 -0.04 16.78
CA THR A 127 -0.02 0.16 16.45
C THR A 127 -0.50 1.57 16.78
N HIS A 128 -0.09 2.13 17.93
CA HIS A 128 -0.43 3.51 18.30
C HIS A 128 0.16 4.53 17.32
N THR A 129 1.36 4.28 16.79
CA THR A 129 1.98 5.14 15.76
C THR A 129 1.14 5.14 14.49
N VAL A 130 0.69 3.97 14.03
CA VAL A 130 -0.21 3.86 12.86
C VAL A 130 -1.51 4.62 13.10
N PHE A 131 -2.14 4.43 14.26
CA PHE A 131 -3.35 5.16 14.64
C PHE A 131 -3.14 6.67 14.67
N ASP A 132 -2.03 7.14 15.27
CA ASP A 132 -1.72 8.56 15.40
C ASP A 132 -1.52 9.23 14.04
N ILE A 133 -0.85 8.56 13.10
CA ILE A 133 -0.67 9.05 11.73
C ILE A 133 -2.03 9.14 11.02
N LEU A 134 -2.83 8.07 11.04
CA LEU A 134 -4.16 8.06 10.39
C LEU A 134 -5.11 9.09 11.00
N ARG A 135 -5.03 9.32 12.31
CA ARG A 135 -5.79 10.35 13.01
C ARG A 135 -5.33 11.76 12.62
N ASN A 136 -4.02 12.01 12.57
CA ASN A 136 -3.47 13.30 12.12
C ASN A 136 -3.89 13.59 10.67
N ALA A 137 -3.93 12.55 9.83
CA ALA A 137 -4.40 12.61 8.45
C ALA A 137 -5.92 12.77 8.30
N ARG A 138 -6.68 12.75 9.40
CA ARG A 138 -8.15 12.83 9.44
C ARG A 138 -8.87 11.72 8.67
N VAL A 139 -8.22 10.57 8.53
CA VAL A 139 -8.81 9.35 7.95
C VAL A 139 -9.72 8.65 8.98
N ILE A 140 -9.43 8.83 10.26
CA ILE A 140 -10.21 8.30 11.36
C ILE A 140 -11.32 9.28 11.75
N ASP A 141 -12.56 8.86 11.54
CA ASP A 141 -13.76 9.62 11.89
C ASP A 141 -14.69 8.78 12.80
N ALA A 142 -15.00 9.32 13.97
CA ALA A 142 -15.84 8.68 14.99
C ALA A 142 -17.30 8.50 14.54
N THR A 143 -17.75 9.25 13.52
CA THR A 143 -19.12 9.21 13.01
C THR A 143 -19.31 8.21 11.87
N CYS A 144 -18.22 7.69 11.30
CA CYS A 144 -18.29 6.77 10.17
C CYS A 144 -18.88 5.40 10.54
N VAL A 145 -19.66 4.85 9.62
CA VAL A 145 -20.08 3.45 9.63
C VAL A 145 -19.14 2.59 8.77
N PRO A 146 -18.99 1.29 9.06
CA PRO A 146 -18.21 0.37 8.24
C PRO A 146 -18.59 0.43 6.76
N SER A 147 -17.63 0.80 5.93
CA SER A 147 -17.83 1.06 4.50
C SER A 147 -16.54 1.04 3.67
N MET A 148 -15.37 1.14 4.33
CA MET A 148 -14.05 1.13 3.68
C MET A 148 -13.69 -0.27 3.18
N ILE A 149 -13.59 -0.44 1.87
CA ILE A 149 -13.12 -1.66 1.22
C ILE A 149 -11.69 -1.46 0.75
N VAL A 150 -10.76 -2.28 1.23
CA VAL A 150 -9.38 -2.29 0.73
C VAL A 150 -9.33 -3.10 -0.55
N CYS A 151 -8.74 -2.55 -1.61
CA CYS A 151 -8.54 -3.24 -2.87
C CYS A 151 -7.03 -3.36 -3.16
N TRP A 152 -6.56 -4.61 -3.21
CA TRP A 152 -5.21 -5.00 -3.57
C TRP A 152 -5.19 -5.66 -4.95
N GLY A 153 -4.04 -5.58 -5.63
CA GLY A 153 -3.86 -6.18 -6.95
C GLY A 153 -2.64 -5.62 -7.69
N GLY A 154 -2.36 -6.14 -8.87
CA GLY A 154 -1.16 -5.80 -9.63
C GLY A 154 -1.10 -4.34 -10.09
N HIS A 155 0.11 -3.75 -10.01
CA HIS A 155 0.43 -2.48 -10.68
C HIS A 155 0.49 -2.66 -12.21
N SER A 156 0.94 -3.83 -12.67
CA SER A 156 0.99 -4.26 -14.07
C SER A 156 -0.06 -5.36 -14.31
N ILE A 157 -1.14 -5.00 -15.01
CA ILE A 157 -2.26 -5.89 -15.36
C ILE A 157 -2.71 -5.60 -16.80
N ASN A 158 -3.31 -6.60 -17.46
CA ASN A 158 -3.86 -6.42 -18.80
C ASN A 158 -5.18 -5.62 -18.81
N GLU A 159 -5.63 -5.25 -20.00
CA GLU A 159 -6.84 -4.43 -20.17
C GLU A 159 -8.09 -5.11 -19.61
N THR A 160 -8.29 -6.40 -19.87
CA THR A 160 -9.44 -7.16 -19.36
C THR A 160 -9.50 -7.17 -17.83
N GLU A 161 -8.37 -7.39 -17.15
CA GLU A 161 -8.26 -7.31 -15.69
C GLU A 161 -8.55 -5.88 -15.20
N TYR A 162 -8.01 -4.86 -15.88
CA TYR A 162 -8.24 -3.47 -15.51
C TYR A 162 -9.70 -3.05 -15.65
N GLU A 163 -10.37 -3.42 -16.74
CA GLU A 163 -11.81 -3.20 -16.93
C GLU A 163 -12.64 -3.90 -15.85
N TYR A 164 -12.28 -5.14 -15.50
CA TYR A 164 -12.94 -5.87 -14.41
C TYR A 164 -12.81 -5.13 -13.07
N THR A 165 -11.62 -4.62 -12.73
CA THR A 165 -11.42 -3.85 -11.49
C THR A 165 -12.28 -2.58 -11.45
N LYS A 166 -12.46 -1.91 -12.60
CA LYS A 166 -13.36 -0.75 -12.71
C LYS A 166 -14.82 -1.15 -12.52
N GLU A 167 -15.27 -2.27 -13.09
CA GLU A 167 -16.64 -2.73 -12.91
C GLU A 167 -16.92 -3.12 -11.46
N VAL A 168 -15.99 -3.82 -10.78
CA VAL A 168 -16.09 -4.08 -9.34
C VAL A 168 -16.17 -2.77 -8.56
N GLY A 169 -15.28 -1.81 -8.84
CA GLY A 169 -15.32 -0.48 -8.23
C GLY A 169 -16.66 0.23 -8.43
N TYR A 170 -17.22 0.17 -9.64
CA TYR A 170 -18.53 0.72 -9.96
C TYR A 170 -19.64 0.08 -9.13
N GLN A 171 -19.64 -1.25 -9.01
CA GLN A 171 -20.61 -1.98 -8.18
C GLN A 171 -20.47 -1.67 -6.68
N LEU A 172 -19.25 -1.44 -6.18
CA LEU A 172 -19.01 -0.96 -4.81
C LEU A 172 -19.59 0.44 -4.61
N GLY A 173 -19.30 1.36 -5.53
CA GLY A 173 -19.80 2.73 -5.48
C GLY A 173 -21.33 2.81 -5.51
N LEU A 174 -21.99 1.95 -6.29
CA LEU A 174 -23.46 1.85 -6.31
C LEU A 174 -24.07 1.46 -4.95
N ARG A 175 -23.29 0.87 -4.04
CA ARG A 175 -23.71 0.44 -2.70
C ARG A 175 -23.22 1.38 -1.60
N GLY A 176 -22.63 2.52 -1.98
CA GLY A 176 -22.07 3.52 -1.07
C GLY A 176 -20.91 2.98 -0.24
N LEU A 177 -20.13 2.07 -0.80
CA LEU A 177 -18.88 1.61 -0.20
C LEU A 177 -17.73 2.51 -0.67
N ASP A 178 -16.80 2.79 0.24
CA ASP A 178 -15.60 3.58 0.00
C ASP A 178 -14.43 2.67 -0.38
N ILE A 179 -13.38 3.24 -0.97
CA ILE A 179 -12.25 2.46 -1.50
C ILE A 179 -10.94 2.93 -0.86
N CYS A 180 -10.16 1.96 -0.40
CA CYS A 180 -8.77 2.13 0.02
C CYS A 180 -7.84 1.32 -0.90
N THR A 181 -6.75 1.90 -1.41
CA THR A 181 -5.74 1.18 -2.21
C THR A 181 -4.32 1.61 -1.88
N GLY A 182 -3.35 0.93 -2.51
CA GLY A 182 -1.92 1.25 -2.47
C GLY A 182 -1.46 2.39 -3.39
N CYS A 183 -2.36 3.28 -3.85
CA CYS A 183 -2.06 4.48 -4.65
C CYS A 183 -1.68 4.27 -6.13
N GLY A 184 -1.01 3.17 -6.47
CA GLY A 184 -0.37 2.95 -7.78
C GLY A 184 -1.28 2.74 -9.00
N PRO A 185 -0.71 2.32 -10.14
CA PRO A 185 -1.46 2.05 -11.37
C PRO A 185 -2.24 0.71 -11.29
N GLY A 186 -2.77 0.26 -12.44
CA GLY A 186 -3.46 -1.03 -12.52
C GLY A 186 -4.65 -1.16 -11.57
N ALA A 187 -4.65 -2.25 -10.80
CA ALA A 187 -5.73 -2.60 -9.86
C ALA A 187 -5.83 -1.64 -8.66
N MET A 188 -4.81 -0.81 -8.40
CA MET A 188 -4.86 0.22 -7.35
C MET A 188 -5.56 1.51 -7.81
N LYS A 189 -5.84 1.65 -9.10
CA LYS A 189 -6.50 2.81 -9.72
C LYS A 189 -7.89 2.49 -10.28
N GLY A 190 -8.06 1.33 -10.91
CA GLY A 190 -9.30 0.94 -11.57
C GLY A 190 -10.54 1.01 -10.66
N PRO A 191 -10.53 0.41 -9.45
CA PRO A 191 -11.66 0.43 -8.55
C PRO A 191 -12.13 1.85 -8.19
N MET A 192 -11.22 2.78 -7.91
CA MET A 192 -11.57 4.18 -7.60
C MET A 192 -12.26 4.88 -8.78
N LYS A 193 -11.81 4.63 -10.02
CA LYS A 193 -12.47 5.17 -11.23
C LYS A 193 -13.90 4.66 -11.36
N GLY A 194 -14.10 3.36 -11.17
CA GLY A 194 -15.43 2.76 -11.17
C GLY A 194 -16.33 3.35 -10.09
N ALA A 195 -15.85 3.37 -8.85
CA ALA A 195 -16.61 3.87 -7.70
C ALA A 195 -17.01 5.33 -7.84
N THR A 196 -16.17 6.17 -8.46
CA THR A 196 -16.53 7.55 -8.77
C THR A 196 -17.80 7.65 -9.60
N ILE A 197 -17.98 6.77 -10.59
CA ILE A 197 -19.21 6.74 -11.38
C ILE A 197 -20.38 6.19 -10.56
N GLY A 198 -20.15 5.13 -9.77
CA GLY A 198 -21.16 4.54 -8.90
C GLY A 198 -21.70 5.51 -7.85
N HIS A 199 -20.80 6.19 -7.11
CA HIS A 199 -21.12 7.22 -6.13
C HIS A 199 -21.89 8.38 -6.76
N ASN A 200 -21.48 8.86 -7.93
CA ASN A 200 -22.18 9.94 -8.63
C ASN A 200 -23.62 9.57 -9.03
N LYS A 201 -23.88 8.30 -9.41
CA LYS A 201 -25.24 7.81 -9.67
C LYS A 201 -26.07 7.77 -8.39
N GLN A 202 -25.46 7.39 -7.26
CA GLN A 202 -26.10 7.38 -5.94
C GLN A 202 -26.14 8.76 -5.25
N ARG A 203 -25.67 9.82 -5.93
CA ARG A 203 -25.57 11.19 -5.37
C ARG A 203 -24.70 11.29 -4.10
N ILE A 204 -23.75 10.37 -3.93
CA ILE A 204 -22.78 10.39 -2.85
C ILE A 204 -21.65 11.36 -3.24
N ARG A 205 -21.62 12.53 -2.60
CA ARG A 205 -20.60 13.57 -2.85
C ARG A 205 -19.38 13.45 -1.93
N SER A 206 -19.51 12.68 -0.86
CA SER A 206 -18.49 12.47 0.18
C SER A 206 -17.80 11.10 0.06
N GLY A 207 -17.75 10.52 -1.15
CA GLY A 207 -17.07 9.25 -1.37
C GLY A 207 -15.59 9.35 -1.03
N ARG A 208 -15.07 8.36 -0.30
CA ARG A 208 -13.69 8.36 0.18
C ARG A 208 -12.84 7.44 -0.68
N TYR A 209 -11.75 7.99 -1.19
CA TYR A 209 -10.73 7.30 -1.98
C TYR A 209 -9.40 7.44 -1.24
N LEU A 210 -9.21 6.52 -0.28
CA LEU A 210 -8.05 6.47 0.58
C LEU A 210 -6.87 5.82 -0.14
N GLY A 211 -5.76 6.55 -0.23
CA GLY A 211 -4.50 6.05 -0.72
C GLY A 211 -3.51 5.90 0.42
N LEU A 212 -3.02 4.69 0.67
CA LEU A 212 -1.97 4.42 1.65
C LEU A 212 -0.68 4.06 0.92
N THR A 213 0.35 4.86 1.12
CA THR A 213 1.68 4.63 0.54
C THR A 213 2.77 4.81 1.59
N GLU A 214 4.03 4.60 1.19
CA GLU A 214 5.20 4.83 2.04
C GLU A 214 6.39 5.26 1.16
N PRO A 215 7.42 5.93 1.72
CA PRO A 215 8.45 6.60 0.93
C PRO A 215 9.26 5.70 -0.02
N SER A 216 9.46 4.42 0.31
CA SER A 216 10.31 3.53 -0.49
C SER A 216 9.60 3.00 -1.75
N ILE A 217 8.27 3.03 -1.80
CA ILE A 217 7.45 2.56 -2.93
C ILE A 217 6.73 3.69 -3.68
N ILE A 218 6.52 4.86 -3.06
CA ILE A 218 5.72 5.95 -3.65
C ILE A 218 6.22 6.39 -5.04
N ALA A 219 7.52 6.31 -5.31
CA ALA A 219 8.06 6.65 -6.63
C ALA A 219 7.71 5.62 -7.72
N ALA A 220 7.69 4.33 -7.38
CA ALA A 220 7.30 3.25 -8.29
C ALA A 220 5.78 3.17 -8.45
N GLU A 221 5.02 3.44 -7.39
CA GLU A 221 3.57 3.38 -7.33
C GLU A 221 2.97 4.73 -6.90
N PRO A 222 3.10 5.78 -7.73
CA PRO A 222 2.70 7.14 -7.34
C PRO A 222 1.18 7.27 -7.23
N PRO A 223 0.69 8.11 -6.29
CA PRO A 223 -0.74 8.28 -6.05
C PRO A 223 -1.45 8.90 -7.25
N ASN A 224 -2.50 8.23 -7.72
CA ASN A 224 -3.37 8.79 -8.75
C ASN A 224 -4.14 10.01 -8.22
N PRO A 225 -4.31 11.11 -8.99
CA PRO A 225 -5.06 12.30 -8.55
C PRO A 225 -6.54 12.08 -8.21
N ILE A 226 -7.10 10.89 -8.44
CA ILE A 226 -8.44 10.49 -7.97
C ILE A 226 -8.48 10.18 -6.46
N VAL A 227 -7.33 9.83 -5.87
CA VAL A 227 -7.17 9.69 -4.42
C VAL A 227 -7.48 11.04 -3.79
N ASN A 228 -8.44 11.10 -2.88
CA ASN A 228 -8.81 12.35 -2.19
C ASN A 228 -8.37 12.37 -0.72
N GLU A 229 -7.93 11.22 -0.19
CA GLU A 229 -7.29 11.11 1.11
C GLU A 229 -5.98 10.34 0.93
N LEU A 230 -4.84 11.05 0.89
CA LEU A 230 -3.52 10.42 0.83
C LEU A 230 -2.90 10.35 2.23
N VAL A 231 -2.33 9.20 2.58
CA VAL A 231 -1.51 9.03 3.80
C VAL A 231 -0.19 8.35 3.45
N ILE A 232 0.90 8.91 3.98
CA ILE A 232 2.26 8.36 3.87
C ILE A 232 2.65 7.75 5.21
N LEU A 233 2.71 6.44 5.26
CA LEU A 233 3.22 5.67 6.39
C LEU A 233 4.75 5.62 6.29
N PRO A 234 5.47 5.42 7.41
CA PRO A 234 6.93 5.56 7.38
C PRO A 234 7.65 4.32 6.84
N ASP A 235 6.98 3.17 6.76
CA ASP A 235 7.50 1.92 6.20
C ASP A 235 6.37 0.98 5.71
N ILE A 236 6.77 -0.11 5.03
CA ILE A 236 5.85 -1.10 4.45
C ILE A 236 5.01 -1.77 5.53
N GLU A 237 5.59 -2.17 6.64
CA GLU A 237 4.87 -2.89 7.69
C GLU A 237 3.78 -2.03 8.33
N LYS A 238 4.04 -0.74 8.57
CA LYS A 238 3.00 0.19 9.04
C LYS A 238 1.96 0.50 7.98
N ARG A 239 2.32 0.49 6.69
CA ARG A 239 1.35 0.54 5.58
C ARG A 239 0.44 -0.69 5.59
N LEU A 240 1.00 -1.90 5.73
CA LEU A 240 0.26 -3.16 5.82
C LEU A 240 -0.66 -3.18 7.05
N GLU A 241 -0.17 -2.75 8.21
CA GLU A 241 -0.99 -2.62 9.41
C GLU A 241 -2.12 -1.61 9.21
N ALA A 242 -1.83 -0.45 8.61
CA ALA A 242 -2.86 0.56 8.32
C ALA A 242 -4.00 -0.02 7.47
N PHE A 243 -3.70 -0.80 6.41
CA PHE A 243 -4.73 -1.44 5.60
C PHE A 243 -5.67 -2.32 6.43
N VAL A 244 -5.13 -3.29 7.19
CA VAL A 244 -5.96 -4.25 7.92
C VAL A 244 -6.70 -3.61 9.09
N ARG A 245 -6.19 -2.50 9.64
CA ARG A 245 -6.86 -1.74 10.71
C ARG A 245 -8.04 -0.92 10.18
N VAL A 246 -7.96 -0.34 8.97
CA VAL A 246 -9.07 0.45 8.39
C VAL A 246 -10.07 -0.38 7.58
N ALA A 247 -9.71 -1.61 7.21
CA ALA A 247 -10.55 -2.47 6.38
C ALA A 247 -11.83 -2.90 7.09
N HIS A 248 -12.94 -2.85 6.36
CA HIS A 248 -14.19 -3.55 6.68
C HIS A 248 -14.49 -4.69 5.70
N GLY A 249 -13.62 -4.84 4.70
CA GLY A 249 -13.61 -5.91 3.72
C GLY A 249 -12.42 -5.71 2.80
N ILE A 250 -11.89 -6.80 2.28
CA ILE A 250 -10.69 -6.80 1.44
C ILE A 250 -11.00 -7.53 0.13
N ILE A 251 -10.65 -6.89 -0.97
CA ILE A 251 -10.65 -7.48 -2.31
C ILE A 251 -9.21 -7.66 -2.76
N VAL A 252 -8.90 -8.82 -3.31
CA VAL A 252 -7.61 -9.11 -3.93
C VAL A 252 -7.85 -9.49 -5.39
N PHE A 253 -7.44 -8.59 -6.29
CA PHE A 253 -7.40 -8.83 -7.73
C PHE A 253 -6.10 -9.57 -8.13
N PRO A 254 -5.99 -10.10 -9.36
CA PRO A 254 -4.74 -10.66 -9.85
C PRO A 254 -3.58 -9.66 -9.75
N GLY A 255 -2.43 -10.14 -9.30
CA GLY A 255 -1.24 -9.32 -9.07
C GLY A 255 0.04 -10.14 -8.94
N GLY A 256 1.16 -9.44 -8.77
CA GLY A 256 2.50 -10.02 -8.66
C GLY A 256 2.97 -10.17 -7.21
N ALA A 257 4.27 -10.02 -6.99
CA ALA A 257 4.90 -10.22 -5.69
C ALA A 257 4.33 -9.35 -4.56
N GLY A 258 4.01 -8.06 -4.82
CA GLY A 258 3.44 -7.18 -3.81
C GLY A 258 2.04 -7.60 -3.35
N THR A 259 1.19 -8.05 -4.27
CA THR A 259 -0.14 -8.57 -3.93
C THR A 259 -0.05 -9.88 -3.14
N ALA A 260 0.92 -10.74 -3.47
CA ALA A 260 1.19 -11.95 -2.70
C ALA A 260 1.69 -11.63 -1.27
N GLU A 261 2.55 -10.61 -1.12
CA GLU A 261 2.99 -10.10 0.19
C GLU A 261 1.80 -9.64 1.04
N GLU A 262 0.91 -8.83 0.48
CA GLU A 262 -0.28 -8.31 1.16
C GLU A 262 -1.22 -9.46 1.59
N LEU A 263 -1.44 -10.45 0.72
CA LEU A 263 -2.27 -11.61 1.03
C LEU A 263 -1.68 -12.49 2.14
N LEU A 264 -0.38 -12.78 2.07
CA LEU A 264 0.32 -13.58 3.10
C LEU A 264 0.37 -12.86 4.46
N TYR A 265 0.52 -11.54 4.45
CA TYR A 265 0.41 -10.70 5.64
C TYR A 265 -0.97 -10.86 6.30
N LEU A 266 -2.03 -10.71 5.52
CA LEU A 266 -3.40 -10.81 6.00
C LEU A 266 -3.73 -12.20 6.55
N LEU A 267 -3.42 -13.26 5.80
CA LEU A 267 -3.71 -14.63 6.22
C LEU A 267 -2.92 -15.03 7.46
N GLY A 268 -1.64 -14.65 7.54
CA GLY A 268 -0.81 -14.91 8.71
C GLY A 268 -1.38 -14.30 10.00
N ILE A 269 -2.01 -13.13 9.90
CA ILE A 269 -2.71 -12.48 11.04
C ILE A 269 -4.02 -13.22 11.35
N MET A 270 -4.84 -13.48 10.32
CA MET A 270 -6.18 -14.06 10.51
C MET A 270 -6.17 -15.51 11.01
N LEU A 271 -5.10 -16.26 10.74
CA LEU A 271 -4.89 -17.62 11.26
C LEU A 271 -4.62 -17.67 12.77
N LYS A 272 -4.33 -16.53 13.40
CA LYS A 272 -4.08 -16.49 14.84
C LYS A 272 -5.36 -16.82 15.61
N LYS A 273 -5.26 -17.71 16.61
CA LYS A 273 -6.42 -18.14 17.43
C LYS A 273 -7.19 -16.97 18.06
N SER A 274 -6.50 -15.91 18.49
CA SER A 274 -7.14 -14.70 19.05
C SER A 274 -7.98 -13.91 18.04
N ASN A 275 -7.76 -14.14 16.75
CA ASN A 275 -8.51 -13.51 15.66
C ASN A 275 -9.64 -14.39 15.11
N ALA A 276 -9.88 -15.58 15.67
CA ALA A 276 -10.88 -16.52 15.14
C ALA A 276 -12.31 -15.95 15.09
N GLU A 277 -12.65 -15.00 15.97
CA GLU A 277 -13.96 -14.35 15.99
C GLU A 277 -14.03 -13.08 15.11
N GLN A 278 -12.90 -12.61 14.57
CA GLN A 278 -12.85 -11.40 13.76
C GLN A 278 -13.75 -11.54 12.53
N GLN A 279 -14.58 -10.53 12.30
CA GLN A 279 -15.36 -10.42 11.08
C GLN A 279 -14.60 -9.51 10.11
N LEU A 280 -14.06 -10.10 9.04
CA LEU A 280 -13.40 -9.39 7.95
C LEU A 280 -13.54 -10.20 6.65
N PRO A 281 -14.47 -9.86 5.74
CA PRO A 281 -14.64 -10.60 4.49
C PRO A 281 -13.43 -10.39 3.56
N ILE A 282 -12.86 -11.49 3.06
CA ILE A 282 -11.70 -11.50 2.15
C ILE A 282 -12.14 -12.17 0.84
N ILE A 283 -12.14 -11.40 -0.24
CA ILE A 283 -12.59 -11.89 -1.56
C ILE A 283 -11.45 -11.80 -2.57
N LEU A 284 -11.07 -12.94 -3.13
CA LEU A 284 -10.22 -13.03 -4.31
C LEU A 284 -11.11 -13.03 -5.56
N THR A 285 -10.87 -12.11 -6.49
CA THR A 285 -11.77 -11.93 -7.63
C THR A 285 -11.09 -11.39 -8.88
N GLY A 286 -11.58 -11.82 -10.05
CA GLY A 286 -11.08 -11.36 -11.33
C GLY A 286 -11.97 -11.82 -12.48
N PRO A 287 -11.64 -11.42 -13.72
CA PRO A 287 -12.37 -11.84 -14.91
C PRO A 287 -12.21 -13.34 -15.15
N ARG A 288 -13.04 -13.93 -16.00
CA ARG A 288 -13.00 -15.38 -16.30
C ARG A 288 -11.60 -15.93 -16.63
N GLN A 289 -10.80 -15.18 -17.38
CA GLN A 289 -9.42 -15.58 -17.75
C GLN A 289 -8.46 -15.72 -16.56
N SER A 290 -8.81 -15.20 -15.38
CA SER A 290 -8.00 -15.28 -14.15
C SER A 290 -8.27 -16.53 -13.31
N GLU A 291 -9.16 -17.43 -13.74
CA GLU A 291 -9.50 -18.65 -13.02
C GLU A 291 -8.26 -19.53 -12.74
N ALA A 292 -7.39 -19.73 -13.74
CA ALA A 292 -6.15 -20.47 -13.57
C ALA A 292 -5.20 -19.82 -12.55
N TYR A 293 -5.08 -18.48 -12.57
CA TYR A 293 -4.30 -17.73 -11.60
C TYR A 293 -4.82 -17.95 -10.17
N PHE A 294 -6.13 -17.88 -9.95
CA PHE A 294 -6.70 -18.09 -8.62
C PHE A 294 -6.60 -19.53 -8.15
N ASN A 295 -6.68 -20.52 -9.05
CA ASN A 295 -6.43 -21.91 -8.72
C ASN A 295 -4.98 -22.12 -8.25
N GLU A 296 -3.99 -21.51 -8.90
CA GLU A 296 -2.59 -21.57 -8.46
C GLU A 296 -2.39 -20.91 -7.08
N ILE A 297 -2.99 -19.74 -6.86
CA ILE A 297 -2.94 -19.05 -5.56
C ILE A 297 -3.60 -19.89 -4.47
N ALA A 298 -4.78 -20.46 -4.72
CA ALA A 298 -5.48 -21.32 -3.78
C ALA A 298 -4.66 -22.56 -3.42
N ASN A 299 -4.09 -23.24 -4.43
CA ASN A 299 -3.22 -24.40 -4.23
C ASN A 299 -1.97 -24.04 -3.41
N PHE A 300 -1.36 -22.87 -3.69
CA PHE A 300 -0.21 -22.38 -2.94
C PHE A 300 -0.56 -22.12 -1.47
N ILE A 301 -1.67 -21.40 -1.20
CA ILE A 301 -2.14 -21.11 0.17
C ILE A 301 -2.46 -22.41 0.92
N GLN A 302 -3.23 -23.30 0.31
CA GLN A 302 -3.61 -24.57 0.93
C GLN A 302 -2.38 -25.41 1.27
N SER A 303 -1.43 -25.54 0.34
CA SER A 303 -0.26 -26.39 0.52
C SER A 303 0.79 -25.79 1.47
N THR A 304 0.80 -24.47 1.66
CA THR A 304 1.73 -23.80 2.60
C THR A 304 1.10 -23.55 3.97
N LEU A 305 -0.06 -22.88 4.00
CA LEU A 305 -0.71 -22.41 5.22
C LEU A 305 -1.85 -23.32 5.70
N GLY A 306 -2.34 -24.24 4.86
CA GLY A 306 -3.37 -25.23 5.21
C GLY A 306 -4.80 -24.82 4.82
N ASP A 307 -5.75 -25.74 4.98
CA ASP A 307 -7.16 -25.54 4.67
C ASP A 307 -7.80 -24.41 5.50
N GLU A 308 -7.34 -24.21 6.73
CA GLU A 308 -7.77 -23.11 7.61
C GLU A 308 -7.55 -21.75 6.93
N ALA A 309 -6.44 -21.58 6.21
CA ALA A 309 -6.14 -20.35 5.50
C ALA A 309 -7.02 -20.17 4.26
N LEU A 310 -7.27 -21.26 3.54
CA LEU A 310 -8.12 -21.24 2.35
C LEU A 310 -9.58 -20.92 2.72
N ASN A 311 -10.07 -21.43 3.86
CA ASN A 311 -11.42 -21.19 4.36
C ASN A 311 -11.69 -19.73 4.79
N LEU A 312 -10.64 -18.92 4.98
CA LEU A 312 -10.78 -17.48 5.25
C LEU A 312 -11.11 -16.66 3.98
N ILE A 313 -10.97 -17.27 2.80
CA ILE A 313 -11.07 -16.59 1.50
C ILE A 313 -12.29 -17.09 0.74
N ASP A 314 -12.99 -16.15 0.10
CA ASP A 314 -13.93 -16.45 -0.96
C ASP A 314 -13.33 -16.14 -2.33
N ILE A 315 -13.39 -17.08 -3.27
CA ILE A 315 -12.99 -16.85 -4.67
C ILE A 315 -14.25 -16.65 -5.51
N ILE A 316 -14.39 -15.46 -6.11
CA ILE A 316 -15.53 -15.11 -6.97
C ILE A 316 -15.01 -14.71 -8.35
N ILE A 317 -15.30 -15.52 -9.36
CA ILE A 317 -14.86 -15.29 -10.74
C ILE A 317 -16.00 -14.65 -11.54
N ASP A 318 -15.68 -13.59 -12.28
CA ASP A 318 -16.54 -12.98 -13.29
C ASP A 318 -17.91 -12.45 -12.79
N ASP A 319 -18.06 -12.17 -11.48
CA ASP A 319 -19.29 -11.58 -10.90
C ASP A 319 -19.04 -10.32 -10.04
N PRO A 320 -18.80 -9.15 -10.67
CA PRO A 320 -18.58 -7.89 -9.94
C PRO A 320 -19.73 -7.50 -9.00
N ALA A 321 -20.96 -7.80 -9.38
CA ALA A 321 -22.13 -7.48 -8.58
C ALA A 321 -22.27 -8.40 -7.36
N GLY A 322 -21.91 -9.68 -7.50
CA GLY A 322 -21.78 -10.64 -6.40
C GLY A 322 -20.75 -10.21 -5.37
N VAL A 323 -19.54 -9.84 -5.83
CA VAL A 323 -18.47 -9.30 -4.97
C VAL A 323 -18.98 -8.13 -4.13
N ALA A 324 -19.56 -7.11 -4.78
CA ALA A 324 -20.02 -5.92 -4.09
C ALA A 324 -21.22 -6.18 -3.15
N ARG A 325 -22.12 -7.12 -3.48
CA ARG A 325 -23.21 -7.55 -2.57
C ARG A 325 -22.64 -8.21 -1.32
N LYS A 326 -21.69 -9.14 -1.49
CA LYS A 326 -21.09 -9.87 -0.37
C LYS A 326 -20.36 -8.93 0.59
N LEU A 327 -19.59 -7.98 0.07
CA LEU A 327 -18.91 -6.97 0.90
C LEU A 327 -19.87 -6.01 1.59
N LYS A 328 -20.99 -5.64 0.94
CA LYS A 328 -22.01 -4.81 1.58
C LYS A 328 -22.65 -5.51 2.77
N GLN A 329 -22.92 -6.81 2.65
CA GLN A 329 -23.39 -7.63 3.76
C GLN A 329 -22.31 -7.76 4.84
N GLY A 330 -21.07 -8.09 4.45
CA GLY A 330 -19.95 -8.21 5.38
C GLY A 330 -19.67 -6.94 6.18
N CYS A 331 -19.84 -5.74 5.61
CA CYS A 331 -19.75 -4.48 6.36
C CYS A 331 -20.80 -4.39 7.49
N ALA A 332 -22.00 -4.95 7.28
CA ALA A 332 -23.02 -5.01 8.33
C ALA A 332 -22.65 -6.00 9.44
N GLU A 333 -22.05 -7.14 9.08
CA GLU A 333 -21.51 -8.14 10.02
C GLU A 333 -20.35 -7.58 10.84
N VAL A 334 -19.40 -6.90 10.19
CA VAL A 334 -18.30 -6.15 10.85
C VAL A 334 -18.86 -5.15 11.84
N ARG A 335 -19.88 -4.36 11.46
CA ARG A 335 -20.52 -3.41 12.37
C ARG A 335 -21.09 -4.10 13.60
N GLN A 336 -21.76 -5.25 13.42
CA GLN A 336 -22.35 -6.00 14.52
C GLN A 336 -21.27 -6.59 15.44
N TYR A 337 -20.21 -7.14 14.86
CA TYR A 337 -19.06 -7.66 15.59
C TYR A 337 -18.41 -6.57 16.45
N ARG A 338 -18.01 -5.44 15.85
CA ARG A 338 -17.35 -4.34 16.57
C ARG A 338 -18.21 -3.82 17.72
N LYS A 339 -19.53 -3.72 17.53
CA LYS A 339 -20.47 -3.40 18.62
C LYS A 339 -20.43 -4.41 19.77
N SER A 340 -20.43 -5.70 19.44
CA SER A 340 -20.50 -6.77 20.45
C SER A 340 -19.27 -6.83 21.36
N VAL A 341 -18.10 -6.46 20.83
CA VAL A 341 -16.83 -6.46 21.57
C VAL A 341 -16.41 -5.06 22.05
N GLY A 342 -17.18 -4.01 21.74
CA GLY A 342 -16.90 -2.63 22.14
C GLY A 342 -15.73 -1.97 21.38
N ASP A 343 -15.44 -2.44 20.16
CA ASP A 343 -14.37 -1.89 19.31
C ASP A 343 -14.87 -0.75 18.41
N ALA A 344 -13.93 0.06 17.93
CA ALA A 344 -14.22 1.16 17.01
C ALA A 344 -14.58 0.65 15.60
N TYR A 345 -15.40 1.41 14.89
CA TYR A 345 -15.66 1.15 13.47
C TYR A 345 -14.46 1.57 12.62
N HIS A 346 -13.98 2.79 12.79
CA HIS A 346 -12.94 3.41 11.95
C HIS A 346 -11.52 2.85 12.13
N PHE A 347 -11.29 2.01 13.14
CA PHE A 347 -10.00 1.36 13.38
C PHE A 347 -10.22 0.07 14.17
N ASN A 348 -9.78 -1.06 13.63
CA ASN A 348 -9.93 -2.37 14.27
C ASN A 348 -8.88 -2.56 15.37
N TRP A 349 -9.16 -2.22 16.62
CA TRP A 349 -8.20 -2.41 17.71
C TRP A 349 -8.10 -3.85 18.18
N THR A 350 -9.20 -4.59 18.09
CA THR A 350 -9.28 -5.98 18.56
C THR A 350 -8.49 -6.96 17.71
N LEU A 351 -8.14 -6.59 16.47
CA LEU A 351 -7.26 -7.39 15.62
C LEU A 351 -5.87 -7.54 16.28
N ASP A 352 -5.50 -8.77 16.57
CA ASP A 352 -4.24 -9.10 17.23
C ASP A 352 -3.16 -9.39 16.18
N ILE A 353 -2.20 -8.48 16.04
CA ILE A 353 -1.11 -8.57 15.05
C ILE A 353 0.17 -8.96 15.79
N ASP A 354 0.74 -10.11 15.41
CA ASP A 354 2.00 -10.58 16.02
C ASP A 354 3.18 -9.64 15.67
N PRO A 355 4.12 -9.39 16.59
CA PRO A 355 5.26 -8.49 16.36
C PRO A 355 6.07 -8.82 15.09
N GLN A 356 6.12 -10.09 14.68
CA GLN A 356 6.83 -10.49 13.46
C GLN A 356 6.25 -9.87 12.17
N PHE A 357 4.99 -9.44 12.18
CA PHE A 357 4.33 -8.73 11.10
C PHE A 357 4.51 -7.20 11.20
N GLN A 358 4.87 -6.67 12.36
CA GLN A 358 5.04 -5.21 12.56
C GLN A 358 6.49 -4.75 12.44
N GLN A 359 7.46 -5.63 12.72
CA GLN A 359 8.88 -5.30 12.65
C GLN A 359 9.33 -5.07 11.20
N PRO A 360 9.97 -3.92 10.91
CA PRO A 360 10.52 -3.62 9.59
C PRO A 360 11.52 -4.67 9.13
N PHE A 361 11.35 -5.16 7.90
CA PHE A 361 12.29 -6.08 7.27
C PHE A 361 13.20 -5.34 6.30
N VAL A 362 14.52 -5.46 6.47
CA VAL A 362 15.52 -4.91 5.53
C VAL A 362 15.91 -6.01 4.54
N PRO A 363 15.53 -5.90 3.25
CA PRO A 363 15.79 -6.93 2.25
C PRO A 363 17.21 -6.80 1.69
N ASN A 364 18.18 -7.38 2.38
CA ASN A 364 19.55 -7.56 1.89
C ASN A 364 19.85 -9.06 1.69
N HIS A 365 20.95 -9.38 1.01
CA HIS A 365 21.31 -10.77 0.68
C HIS A 365 21.42 -11.69 1.91
N GLN A 366 21.93 -11.18 3.02
CA GLN A 366 22.06 -11.94 4.26
C GLN A 366 20.69 -12.26 4.87
N ASN A 367 19.83 -11.25 5.00
CA ASN A 367 18.50 -11.39 5.60
C ASN A 367 17.58 -12.25 4.73
N MET A 368 17.67 -12.12 3.41
CA MET A 368 16.92 -12.94 2.45
C MET A 368 17.35 -14.41 2.51
N ALA A 369 18.64 -14.69 2.59
CA ALA A 369 19.16 -16.06 2.72
C ALA A 369 18.87 -16.69 4.11
N ALA A 370 18.68 -15.86 5.14
CA ALA A 370 18.39 -16.31 6.49
C ALA A 370 16.90 -16.60 6.76
N LEU A 371 16.02 -16.42 5.77
CA LEU A 371 14.59 -16.70 5.93
C LEU A 371 14.34 -18.20 6.17
N ASP A 372 13.57 -18.50 7.22
CA ASP A 372 13.18 -19.87 7.55
C ASP A 372 11.98 -20.30 6.69
N LEU A 373 12.28 -20.90 5.53
CA LEU A 373 11.31 -21.35 4.53
C LEU A 373 11.17 -22.89 4.56
N HIS A 374 10.70 -23.42 5.69
CA HIS A 374 10.36 -24.84 5.86
C HIS A 374 8.89 -25.00 6.24
N LEU A 375 8.25 -26.12 5.87
CA LEU A 375 6.83 -26.33 6.18
C LEU A 375 6.59 -26.72 7.64
N GLU A 376 7.60 -27.31 8.31
CA GLU A 376 7.56 -27.73 9.71
C GLU A 376 7.78 -26.56 10.68
N GLN A 377 6.87 -25.59 10.66
CA GLN A 377 6.81 -24.51 11.63
C GLN A 377 5.38 -24.03 11.84
N ASP A 378 5.18 -23.18 12.85
CA ASP A 378 3.91 -22.49 13.04
C ASP A 378 3.48 -21.74 11.76
N LYS A 379 2.19 -21.83 11.40
CA LYS A 379 1.69 -21.29 10.13
C LYS A 379 1.79 -19.76 10.06
N ALA A 380 1.59 -19.05 11.17
CA ALA A 380 1.76 -17.61 11.20
C ALA A 380 3.24 -17.24 11.02
N LYS A 381 4.16 -18.01 11.61
CA LYS A 381 5.62 -17.84 11.39
C LYS A 381 6.02 -18.07 9.93
N LEU A 382 5.51 -19.14 9.30
CA LEU A 382 5.74 -19.40 7.88
C LEU A 382 5.20 -18.26 7.01
N ALA A 383 3.96 -17.82 7.26
CA ALA A 383 3.36 -16.69 6.56
C ALA A 383 4.19 -15.40 6.70
N ALA A 384 4.74 -15.12 7.88
CA ALA A 384 5.61 -13.97 8.12
C ALA A 384 6.92 -14.05 7.32
N ASN A 385 7.54 -15.24 7.21
CA ASN A 385 8.76 -15.43 6.40
C ASN A 385 8.48 -15.35 4.90
N LEU A 386 7.37 -15.94 4.43
CA LEU A 386 6.94 -15.81 3.04
C LEU A 386 6.66 -14.34 2.70
N ARG A 387 5.95 -13.60 3.57
CA ARG A 387 5.73 -12.16 3.44
C ARG A 387 7.05 -11.41 3.23
N ARG A 388 8.06 -11.66 4.07
CA ARG A 388 9.39 -11.05 3.95
C ARG A 388 10.10 -11.42 2.64
N ALA A 389 9.97 -12.66 2.18
CA ALA A 389 10.53 -13.10 0.90
C ALA A 389 9.94 -12.32 -0.27
N PHE A 390 8.60 -12.19 -0.34
CA PHE A 390 7.94 -11.39 -1.37
C PHE A 390 8.27 -9.91 -1.25
N SER A 391 8.33 -9.37 -0.02
CA SER A 391 8.77 -7.99 0.24
C SER A 391 10.17 -7.72 -0.33
N GLY A 392 11.09 -8.68 -0.18
CA GLY A 392 12.43 -8.56 -0.75
C GLY A 392 12.45 -8.63 -2.28
N ILE A 393 11.57 -9.43 -2.89
CA ILE A 393 11.40 -9.46 -4.36
C ILE A 393 10.87 -8.11 -4.86
N VAL A 394 9.86 -7.54 -4.20
CA VAL A 394 9.36 -6.18 -4.51
C VAL A 394 10.50 -5.16 -4.39
N ALA A 395 11.27 -5.20 -3.29
CA ALA A 395 12.39 -4.30 -3.09
C ALA A 395 13.45 -4.40 -4.19
N GLY A 396 13.84 -5.62 -4.57
CA GLY A 396 14.82 -5.87 -5.64
C GLY A 396 14.34 -5.44 -7.03
N ASN A 397 13.03 -5.38 -7.26
CA ASN A 397 12.44 -5.01 -8.54
C ASN A 397 12.27 -3.50 -8.72
N VAL A 398 11.74 -2.79 -7.70
CA VAL A 398 11.25 -1.41 -7.89
C VAL A 398 11.83 -0.38 -6.91
N LYS A 399 12.41 -0.81 -5.79
CA LYS A 399 12.97 0.09 -4.77
C LYS A 399 14.43 0.38 -5.06
N ASP A 400 14.82 1.64 -4.96
CA ASP A 400 16.17 2.09 -5.32
C ASP A 400 17.28 1.37 -4.53
N GLU A 401 17.13 1.19 -3.22
CA GLU A 401 18.10 0.44 -2.39
C GLU A 401 18.22 -1.03 -2.82
N GLY A 402 17.10 -1.69 -3.09
CA GLY A 402 17.07 -3.08 -3.53
C GLY A 402 17.70 -3.23 -4.90
N ILE A 403 17.34 -2.40 -5.88
CA ILE A 403 17.94 -2.39 -7.22
C ILE A 403 19.46 -2.20 -7.13
N ARG A 404 19.95 -1.29 -6.28
CA ARG A 404 21.39 -1.08 -6.05
C ARG A 404 22.06 -2.31 -5.43
N ALA A 405 21.42 -2.98 -4.48
CA ALA A 405 21.93 -4.22 -3.89
C ALA A 405 22.05 -5.34 -4.93
N ILE A 406 21.03 -5.52 -5.79
CA ILE A 406 21.03 -6.53 -6.86
C ILE A 406 22.11 -6.26 -7.89
N ARG A 407 22.31 -5.00 -8.31
CA ARG A 407 23.40 -4.62 -9.23
C ARG A 407 24.78 -4.94 -8.66
N LYS A 408 24.97 -4.77 -7.35
CA LYS A 408 26.27 -4.94 -6.69
C LYS A 408 26.59 -6.40 -6.35
N HIS A 409 25.60 -7.17 -5.91
CA HIS A 409 25.80 -8.49 -5.32
C HIS A 409 25.11 -9.64 -6.08
N GLY A 410 24.37 -9.33 -7.15
CA GLY A 410 23.57 -10.30 -7.89
C GLY A 410 22.18 -10.55 -7.27
N PRO A 411 21.41 -11.52 -7.78
CA PRO A 411 20.07 -11.82 -7.29
C PRO A 411 20.06 -12.30 -5.83
N PHE A 412 18.98 -12.03 -5.10
CA PHE A 412 18.74 -12.63 -3.78
C PHE A 412 18.64 -14.15 -3.89
N GLN A 413 19.29 -14.86 -2.98
CA GLN A 413 19.20 -16.32 -2.91
C GLN A 413 18.15 -16.70 -1.86
N LEU A 414 17.11 -17.41 -2.29
CA LEU A 414 16.09 -17.95 -1.41
C LEU A 414 16.26 -19.47 -1.37
N SER A 415 16.38 -20.01 -0.17
CA SER A 415 16.57 -21.44 0.08
C SER A 415 15.64 -21.89 1.20
N GLY A 416 15.27 -23.17 1.17
CA GLY A 416 14.38 -23.76 2.15
C GLY A 416 14.09 -25.21 1.79
N GLU A 417 12.98 -25.73 2.26
CA GLU A 417 12.56 -27.09 1.94
C GLU A 417 12.26 -27.26 0.43
N PRO A 418 12.70 -28.35 -0.23
CA PRO A 418 12.57 -28.52 -1.68
C PRO A 418 11.15 -28.38 -2.23
N VAL A 419 10.14 -28.87 -1.49
CA VAL A 419 8.72 -28.79 -1.89
C VAL A 419 8.26 -27.34 -1.92
N LEU A 420 8.51 -26.58 -0.85
CA LEU A 420 8.15 -25.17 -0.77
C LEU A 420 8.88 -24.33 -1.82
N MET A 421 10.18 -24.57 -2.01
CA MET A 421 10.98 -23.87 -3.01
C MET A 421 10.45 -24.11 -4.43
N LYS A 422 10.07 -25.35 -4.77
CA LYS A 422 9.45 -25.67 -6.06
C LYS A 422 8.12 -24.94 -6.25
N MET A 423 7.30 -24.84 -5.21
CA MET A 423 6.02 -24.12 -5.27
C MET A 423 6.23 -22.61 -5.45
N MET A 424 7.13 -22.01 -4.70
CA MET A 424 7.49 -20.59 -4.83
C MET A 424 8.01 -20.29 -6.24
N ASP A 425 8.90 -21.14 -6.77
CA ASP A 425 9.45 -20.99 -8.11
C ASP A 425 8.37 -21.06 -9.19
N THR A 426 7.44 -22.01 -9.07
CA THR A 426 6.29 -22.14 -9.99
C THR A 426 5.41 -20.89 -9.96
N LEU A 427 5.05 -20.41 -8.76
CA LEU A 427 4.22 -19.22 -8.58
C LEU A 427 4.89 -17.96 -9.12
N LEU A 428 6.18 -17.78 -8.83
CA LEU A 428 6.95 -16.64 -9.29
C LEU A 428 7.16 -16.67 -10.81
N GLN A 429 7.39 -17.85 -11.41
CA GLN A 429 7.46 -18.01 -12.85
C GLN A 429 6.12 -17.65 -13.52
N ALA A 430 5.00 -18.08 -12.94
CA ALA A 430 3.67 -17.69 -13.43
C ALA A 430 3.47 -16.16 -13.41
N PHE A 431 3.97 -15.46 -12.39
CA PHE A 431 3.95 -13.99 -12.35
C PHE A 431 4.81 -13.36 -13.45
N VAL A 432 5.95 -13.95 -13.78
CA VAL A 432 6.82 -13.49 -14.89
C VAL A 432 6.13 -13.69 -16.23
N ASP A 433 5.62 -14.90 -16.49
CA ASP A 433 5.00 -15.28 -17.76
C ASP A 433 3.74 -14.46 -18.05
N GLN A 434 3.02 -14.07 -17.00
CA GLN A 434 1.82 -13.23 -17.08
C GLN A 434 2.14 -11.73 -17.07
N GLY A 435 3.42 -11.32 -17.06
CA GLY A 435 3.83 -9.91 -17.12
C GLY A 435 3.54 -9.09 -15.86
N ARG A 436 3.46 -9.74 -14.69
CA ARG A 436 3.06 -9.12 -13.42
C ARG A 436 4.22 -8.51 -12.61
N MET A 437 5.46 -8.78 -13.00
CA MET A 437 6.67 -8.35 -12.28
C MET A 437 7.21 -6.99 -12.72
N LYS A 438 6.80 -6.51 -13.90
CA LYS A 438 7.28 -5.26 -14.49
C LYS A 438 6.23 -4.69 -15.45
N LEU A 439 6.19 -3.37 -15.61
CA LEU A 439 5.44 -2.73 -16.69
C LEU A 439 5.96 -3.14 -18.09
N PRO A 440 5.09 -3.15 -19.12
CA PRO A 440 5.50 -3.45 -20.49
C PRO A 440 6.60 -2.50 -21.01
N GLY A 441 7.53 -3.02 -21.81
CA GLY A 441 8.52 -2.22 -22.53
C GLY A 441 9.94 -2.79 -22.50
N THR A 442 10.29 -3.57 -21.47
CA THR A 442 11.58 -4.26 -21.38
C THR A 442 11.42 -5.66 -20.79
N ALA A 443 12.35 -6.56 -21.10
CA ALA A 443 12.34 -7.91 -20.52
C ALA A 443 12.61 -7.83 -19.01
N TYR A 444 11.86 -8.61 -18.23
CA TYR A 444 12.08 -8.75 -16.80
C TYR A 444 13.26 -9.70 -16.53
N VAL A 445 14.20 -9.26 -15.70
CA VAL A 445 15.29 -10.09 -15.18
C VAL A 445 15.03 -10.32 -13.70
N PRO A 446 14.81 -11.57 -13.25
CA PRO A 446 14.52 -11.86 -11.85
C PRO A 446 15.59 -11.31 -10.89
N CYS A 447 15.15 -10.58 -9.87
CA CYS A 447 16.01 -10.10 -8.79
C CYS A 447 16.29 -11.19 -7.73
N TYR A 448 15.82 -12.41 -7.96
CA TYR A 448 15.89 -13.54 -7.05
C TYR A 448 16.34 -14.81 -7.79
N ARG A 449 16.79 -15.79 -7.02
CA ARG A 449 17.09 -17.15 -7.46
C ARG A 449 16.62 -18.12 -6.37
N ILE A 450 15.74 -19.03 -6.73
CA ILE A 450 15.34 -20.14 -5.86
C ILE A 450 16.43 -21.20 -5.91
N ILE A 451 16.97 -21.56 -4.75
CA ILE A 451 17.93 -22.65 -4.57
C ILE A 451 17.11 -23.90 -4.22
N ARG A 452 17.13 -24.89 -5.11
CA ARG A 452 16.34 -26.13 -5.00
C ARG A 452 17.10 -27.25 -4.32
#